data_AF-A0A1Y3M8C2-F1
#
_entry.id   AF-A0A1Y3M8C2-F1
#
_cell.length_a   1.000
_cell.length_b   1.000
_cell.length_c   1.000
_cell.angle_alpha   90.00
_cell.angle_beta   90.00
_cell.angle_gamma   90.00
#
_symmetry.space_group_name_H-M   'P 1'
#
loop_
_entity.id
_entity.type
_entity.pdbx_description
1 polymer ?
#
loop_
_entity_poly.entity_id
_entity_poly.type
_entity_poly.pdbx_seq_one_letter_code
_entity_poly.pdbx_strand_id
1 'polypeptide(L)'
;MNESVRFVMINLKNSESDFDFEGYTNSLLEQAKINLKASDLKIHSNDARTSECSIAINSNTFDISFTYVKLNATSQLKVDISGEDYTHLDPNLHHLKTQLKDLMLADWEQCLWLQDIQAEKYSDSLYKDVHTVENALRRLINTILFYKLGGKWWEKYMPTNLVERYTDRDEQYKNRAVSFKNTHTGLMSIDTADLIQILSFKTYKVKELNLFSSPNTNEPDIQKFQYIMSDILSGQKIDRHKDNLTKILQDLLEVDRDFWKDFFAPWFSCDLREFKGKWTAFCNDRNHVAHNKLIDIKLFQKYKKLMKELLELIEEADKKFNNHLHSEMDQYLADLEAQAELDNMQILRESELEFHQNRKIREEAGVEILEKDEIMELFREKVSASFDNIYEKLYYRSDIELDFKEPQLVNSETAFEITHTYLDHIIRVDIEPSIDSSQAGVSTLLLTLYKDDIKENTFTITFTNGSAYFDDDQGAYLPINIDEVEISELEELETDIYTYVEHDMPEVDEDEIASFPCEQCNKYTINLSEDNEFDIGTCLSCKHPNHVGRCIMCRKIVDSPKDNLVCSDCKTWLK
;
A
#
# COMPACT_ATOMS: atom_id res chain seq x y z
N MET A 1 -11.71 -4.45 39.82
CA MET A 1 -12.88 -5.25 40.26
C MET A 1 -12.31 -6.52 40.86
N ASN A 2 -12.79 -6.97 42.01
CA ASN A 2 -12.37 -8.28 42.55
C ASN A 2 -12.91 -9.38 41.64
N GLU A 3 -12.01 -10.06 40.93
CA GLU A 3 -12.33 -11.17 40.04
C GLU A 3 -12.84 -12.35 40.89
N SER A 4 -14.17 -12.54 40.89
CA SER A 4 -14.82 -13.57 41.71
C SER A 4 -16.09 -14.08 41.06
N VAL A 5 -16.47 -15.29 41.45
CA VAL A 5 -17.79 -15.86 41.18
C VAL A 5 -18.66 -15.63 42.41
N ARG A 6 -19.84 -15.04 42.21
CA ARG A 6 -20.78 -14.69 43.27
C ARG A 6 -22.20 -15.15 42.94
N PHE A 7 -22.79 -15.91 43.85
CA PHE A 7 -24.20 -16.27 43.80
C PHE A 7 -24.83 -16.22 45.20
N VAL A 8 -26.16 -16.11 45.23
CA VAL A 8 -26.95 -16.01 46.46
C VAL A 8 -28.05 -17.06 46.41
N MET A 9 -28.11 -17.88 47.44
CA MET A 9 -29.24 -18.75 47.70
C MET A 9 -30.31 -17.99 48.50
N ILE A 10 -31.57 -18.13 48.10
CA ILE A 10 -32.70 -17.39 48.66
C ILE A 10 -33.73 -18.39 49.19
N ASN A 11 -34.16 -18.16 50.42
CA ASN A 11 -35.13 -18.92 51.22
C ASN A 11 -34.73 -20.38 51.48
N LEU A 12 -34.66 -20.73 52.76
CA LEU A 12 -34.44 -22.10 53.21
C LEU A 12 -35.78 -22.86 53.20
N LYS A 13 -35.84 -24.04 52.58
CA LYS A 13 -37.10 -24.79 52.40
C LYS A 13 -37.76 -25.26 53.70
N ASN A 14 -36.97 -25.52 54.75
CA ASN A 14 -37.45 -26.07 56.03
C ASN A 14 -37.07 -25.12 57.19
N SER A 15 -37.71 -23.95 57.28
CA SER A 15 -37.31 -22.86 58.18
C SER A 15 -37.80 -22.98 59.64
N GLU A 16 -38.24 -24.16 60.11
CA GLU A 16 -38.90 -24.31 61.42
C GLU A 16 -37.94 -24.40 62.63
N SER A 17 -36.63 -24.52 62.42
CA SER A 17 -35.62 -24.57 63.49
C SER A 17 -34.51 -23.52 63.32
N ASP A 18 -33.76 -23.26 64.38
CA ASP A 18 -32.52 -22.48 64.33
C ASP A 18 -31.55 -23.13 63.32
N PHE A 19 -31.28 -22.42 62.22
CA PHE A 19 -30.40 -22.89 61.15
C PHE A 19 -28.95 -22.89 61.64
N ASP A 20 -28.37 -24.08 61.80
CA ASP A 20 -26.96 -24.27 62.14
C ASP A 20 -26.08 -23.98 60.92
N PHE A 21 -25.72 -22.71 60.76
CA PHE A 21 -24.85 -22.24 59.67
C PHE A 21 -23.47 -22.91 59.68
N GLU A 22 -22.92 -23.15 60.87
CA GLU A 22 -21.58 -23.72 61.03
C GLU A 22 -21.55 -25.19 60.61
N GLY A 23 -22.49 -25.99 61.13
CA GLY A 23 -22.61 -27.40 60.76
C GLY A 23 -22.98 -27.58 59.29
N TYR A 24 -23.85 -26.70 58.75
CA TYR A 24 -24.26 -26.73 57.36
C TYR A 24 -23.09 -26.46 56.39
N THR A 25 -22.33 -25.38 56.62
CA THR A 25 -21.19 -25.02 55.75
C THR A 25 -20.09 -26.08 55.79
N ASN A 26 -19.78 -26.63 56.98
CA ASN A 26 -18.82 -27.72 57.11
C ASN A 26 -19.27 -29.00 56.39
N SER A 27 -20.54 -29.39 56.52
CA SER A 27 -21.09 -30.55 55.80
C SER A 27 -21.05 -30.35 54.28
N LEU A 28 -21.43 -29.15 53.81
CA LEU A 28 -21.41 -28.77 52.40
C LEU A 28 -19.99 -28.87 51.82
N LEU A 29 -18.99 -28.34 52.53
CA LEU A 29 -17.59 -28.33 52.10
C LEU A 29 -16.99 -29.73 52.08
N GLU A 30 -17.28 -30.58 53.06
CA GLU A 30 -16.83 -31.98 53.06
C GLU A 30 -17.47 -32.79 51.91
N GLN A 31 -18.76 -32.59 51.64
CA GLN A 31 -19.42 -33.20 50.48
C GLN A 31 -18.81 -32.71 49.17
N ALA A 32 -18.52 -31.40 49.05
CA ALA A 32 -17.86 -30.85 47.87
C ALA A 32 -16.44 -31.42 47.70
N LYS A 33 -15.66 -31.55 48.78
CA LYS A 33 -14.32 -32.15 48.79
C LYS A 33 -14.34 -33.59 48.29
N ILE A 34 -15.27 -34.41 48.78
CA ILE A 34 -15.42 -35.81 48.36
C ILE A 34 -15.82 -35.89 46.88
N ASN A 35 -16.83 -35.12 46.46
CA ASN A 35 -17.36 -35.19 45.11
C ASN A 35 -16.36 -34.69 44.06
N LEU A 36 -15.54 -33.69 44.41
CA LEU A 36 -14.55 -33.08 43.50
C LEU A 36 -13.15 -33.71 43.63
N LYS A 37 -12.95 -34.68 44.54
CA LYS A 37 -11.64 -35.28 44.84
C LYS A 37 -10.56 -34.24 45.14
N ALA A 38 -10.92 -33.22 45.93
CA ALA A 38 -10.02 -32.14 46.30
C ALA A 38 -8.84 -32.67 47.16
N SER A 39 -7.65 -32.14 46.92
CA SER A 39 -6.39 -32.55 47.55
C SER A 39 -6.26 -32.01 48.97
N ASP A 40 -6.82 -30.82 49.24
CA ASP A 40 -6.77 -30.18 50.55
C ASP A 40 -8.00 -29.27 50.79
N LEU A 41 -8.38 -29.09 52.05
CA LEU A 41 -9.43 -28.17 52.49
C LEU A 41 -8.98 -27.52 53.80
N LYS A 42 -8.85 -26.18 53.81
CA LYS A 42 -8.46 -25.38 54.97
C LYS A 42 -9.59 -24.42 55.33
N ILE A 43 -10.06 -24.46 56.57
CA ILE A 43 -11.03 -23.49 57.10
C ILE A 43 -10.24 -22.42 57.85
N HIS A 44 -10.37 -21.16 57.45
CA HIS A 44 -9.59 -20.04 58.00
C HIS A 44 -10.35 -19.28 59.08
N SER A 45 -11.63 -19.03 58.86
CA SER A 45 -12.50 -18.34 59.81
C SER A 45 -13.90 -18.95 59.78
N ASN A 46 -14.51 -19.09 60.95
CA ASN A 46 -15.86 -19.64 61.08
C ASN A 46 -16.57 -18.93 62.22
N ASP A 47 -17.44 -17.99 61.87
CA ASP A 47 -18.27 -17.23 62.78
C ASP A 47 -19.75 -17.60 62.58
N ALA A 48 -20.62 -17.15 63.48
CA ALA A 48 -22.06 -17.42 63.42
C ALA A 48 -22.77 -16.90 62.14
N ARG A 49 -22.09 -16.11 61.30
CA ARG A 49 -22.66 -15.53 60.06
C ARG A 49 -21.73 -15.55 58.85
N THR A 50 -20.43 -15.79 59.04
CA THR A 50 -19.43 -15.76 57.98
C THR A 50 -18.50 -16.95 58.12
N SER A 51 -18.19 -17.61 57.00
CA SER A 51 -17.28 -18.74 56.97
C SER A 51 -16.36 -18.60 55.77
N GLU A 52 -15.05 -18.65 55.98
CA GLU A 52 -14.04 -18.55 54.92
C GLU A 52 -13.17 -19.80 54.90
N CYS A 53 -13.00 -20.37 53.72
CA CYS A 53 -12.22 -21.58 53.52
C CYS A 53 -11.47 -21.53 52.19
N SER A 54 -10.40 -22.33 52.08
CA SER A 54 -9.72 -22.59 50.82
C SER A 54 -9.80 -24.07 50.49
N ILE A 55 -10.16 -24.39 49.25
CA ILE A 55 -10.18 -25.74 48.70
C ILE A 55 -9.14 -25.87 47.59
N ALA A 56 -8.27 -26.87 47.68
CA ALA A 56 -7.32 -27.19 46.63
C ALA A 56 -7.87 -28.32 45.75
N ILE A 57 -8.07 -28.05 44.47
CA ILE A 57 -8.51 -29.03 43.47
C ILE A 57 -7.38 -29.17 42.45
N ASN A 58 -6.76 -30.34 42.39
CA ASN A 58 -5.57 -30.60 41.58
C ASN A 58 -4.42 -29.62 41.92
N SER A 59 -4.05 -28.75 40.98
CA SER A 59 -3.01 -27.71 41.14
C SER A 59 -3.56 -26.35 41.57
N ASN A 60 -4.89 -26.19 41.67
CA ASN A 60 -5.53 -24.88 41.78
C ASN A 60 -6.19 -24.73 43.16
N THR A 61 -5.92 -23.62 43.81
CA THR A 61 -6.49 -23.27 45.12
C THR A 61 -7.58 -22.22 44.94
N PHE A 62 -8.75 -22.48 45.51
CA PHE A 62 -9.89 -21.58 45.47
C PHE A 62 -10.27 -21.17 46.87
N ASP A 63 -10.45 -19.88 47.09
CA ASP A 63 -10.96 -19.31 48.33
C ASP A 63 -12.46 -19.12 48.21
N ILE A 64 -13.20 -19.62 49.19
CA ILE A 64 -14.65 -19.55 49.24
C ILE A 64 -15.03 -18.84 50.52
N SER A 65 -15.84 -17.80 50.40
CA SER A 65 -16.47 -17.14 51.54
C SER A 65 -17.99 -17.25 51.49
N PHE A 66 -18.55 -17.63 52.62
CA PHE A 66 -19.98 -17.75 52.86
C PHE A 66 -20.42 -16.61 53.77
N THR A 67 -21.53 -15.96 53.44
CA THR A 67 -22.14 -14.95 54.31
C THR A 67 -23.63 -15.23 54.44
N TYR A 68 -24.08 -15.53 55.65
CA TYR A 68 -25.47 -15.81 55.97
C TYR A 68 -26.16 -14.57 56.54
N VAL A 69 -27.30 -14.22 55.94
CA VAL A 69 -28.13 -13.10 56.34
C VAL A 69 -29.57 -13.58 56.52
N LYS A 70 -30.12 -13.40 57.72
CA LYS A 70 -31.53 -13.63 58.02
C LYS A 70 -32.24 -12.28 58.17
N LEU A 71 -33.19 -12.00 57.28
CA LEU A 71 -34.01 -10.80 57.27
C LEU A 71 -35.47 -11.21 57.48
N ASN A 72 -36.01 -11.04 58.69
CA ASN A 72 -37.37 -11.40 59.07
C ASN A 72 -37.76 -12.82 58.62
N ALA A 73 -38.53 -12.92 57.51
CA ALA A 73 -39.06 -14.16 56.92
C ALA A 73 -38.23 -14.73 55.77
N THR A 74 -37.14 -14.08 55.37
CA THR A 74 -36.27 -14.53 54.27
C THR A 74 -34.87 -14.82 54.78
N SER A 75 -34.35 -15.97 54.39
CA SER A 75 -32.96 -16.36 54.61
C SER A 75 -32.19 -16.20 53.31
N GLN A 76 -30.97 -15.68 53.39
CA GLN A 76 -30.06 -15.53 52.26
C GLN A 76 -28.69 -16.06 52.62
N LEU A 77 -28.10 -16.83 51.71
CA LEU A 77 -26.73 -17.31 51.82
C LEU A 77 -25.95 -16.89 50.59
N LYS A 78 -25.07 -15.90 50.78
CA LYS A 78 -24.16 -15.41 49.75
C LYS A 78 -22.92 -16.28 49.74
N VAL A 79 -22.47 -16.65 48.54
CA VAL A 79 -21.23 -17.38 48.29
C VAL A 79 -20.38 -16.54 47.35
N ASP A 80 -19.15 -16.27 47.74
CA ASP A 80 -18.10 -15.69 46.90
C ASP A 80 -16.99 -16.73 46.72
N ILE A 81 -16.52 -16.91 45.49
CA ILE A 81 -15.40 -17.79 45.15
C ILE A 81 -14.34 -16.94 44.44
N SER A 82 -13.13 -16.92 44.97
CA SER A 82 -11.94 -16.27 44.43
C SER A 82 -10.76 -17.24 44.41
N GLY A 83 -9.60 -16.78 43.97
CA GLY A 83 -8.39 -17.60 43.85
C GLY A 83 -7.30 -16.84 43.11
N GLU A 84 -6.05 -17.04 43.54
CA GLU A 84 -4.94 -16.15 43.18
C GLU A 84 -4.32 -16.48 41.80
N ASP A 85 -4.42 -17.72 41.31
CA ASP A 85 -3.63 -18.20 40.15
C ASP A 85 -4.42 -19.03 39.11
N TYR A 86 -5.76 -19.00 39.11
CA TYR A 86 -6.51 -19.80 38.14
C TYR A 86 -6.72 -19.06 36.81
N THR A 87 -6.49 -19.76 35.70
CA THR A 87 -6.97 -19.29 34.41
C THR A 87 -8.50 -19.34 34.43
N HIS A 88 -9.17 -18.23 34.13
CA HIS A 88 -10.64 -18.13 34.17
C HIS A 88 -11.37 -19.13 33.24
N LEU A 89 -10.65 -19.86 32.39
CA LEU A 89 -11.16 -20.94 31.54
C LEU A 89 -11.03 -22.33 32.18
N ASP A 90 -10.50 -22.44 33.40
CA ASP A 90 -10.25 -23.70 34.10
C ASP A 90 -11.55 -24.48 34.38
N PRO A 91 -11.65 -25.75 33.93
CA PRO A 91 -12.77 -26.63 34.28
C PRO A 91 -13.00 -26.79 35.78
N ASN A 92 -11.96 -26.75 36.62
CA ASN A 92 -12.13 -27.02 38.06
C ASN A 92 -13.00 -25.96 38.75
N LEU A 93 -12.85 -24.67 38.39
CA LEU A 93 -13.74 -23.61 38.89
C LEU A 93 -15.19 -23.85 38.49
N HIS A 94 -15.42 -24.32 37.25
CA HIS A 94 -16.75 -24.64 36.77
C HIS A 94 -17.38 -25.76 37.59
N HIS A 95 -16.63 -26.84 37.82
CA HIS A 95 -17.07 -27.96 38.63
C HIS A 95 -17.34 -27.55 40.07
N LEU A 96 -16.46 -26.74 40.68
CA LEU A 96 -16.64 -26.26 42.05
C LEU A 96 -17.91 -25.42 42.22
N LYS A 97 -18.09 -24.37 41.40
CA LYS A 97 -19.25 -23.47 41.54
C LYS A 97 -20.58 -24.17 41.24
N THR A 98 -20.60 -25.09 40.27
CA THR A 98 -21.81 -25.85 39.94
C THR A 98 -22.14 -26.88 41.00
N GLN A 99 -21.13 -27.59 41.53
CA GLN A 99 -21.31 -28.55 42.61
C GLN A 99 -21.83 -27.89 43.89
N LEU A 100 -21.25 -26.77 44.32
CA LEU A 100 -21.75 -26.02 45.48
C LEU A 100 -23.19 -25.57 45.27
N LYS A 101 -23.49 -25.01 44.08
CA LYS A 101 -24.85 -24.61 43.72
C LYS A 101 -25.83 -25.78 43.75
N ASP A 102 -25.48 -26.93 43.16
CA ASP A 102 -26.36 -28.11 43.10
C ASP A 102 -26.61 -28.72 44.48
N LEU A 103 -25.58 -28.80 45.34
CA LEU A 103 -25.72 -29.27 46.73
C LEU A 103 -26.66 -28.34 47.52
N MET A 104 -26.48 -27.03 47.39
CA MET A 104 -27.30 -26.05 48.11
C MET A 104 -28.74 -25.98 47.58
N LEU A 105 -28.99 -26.23 46.29
CA LEU A 105 -30.36 -26.26 45.75
C LEU A 105 -31.24 -27.37 46.34
N ALA A 106 -30.66 -28.37 47.03
CA ALA A 106 -31.43 -29.34 47.81
C ALA A 106 -32.21 -28.65 48.93
N ASP A 107 -31.56 -27.76 49.67
CA ASP A 107 -32.08 -27.14 50.89
C ASP A 107 -32.66 -25.73 50.68
N TRP A 108 -32.35 -25.10 49.55
CA TRP A 108 -32.73 -23.72 49.22
C TRP A 108 -33.69 -23.63 48.03
N GLU A 109 -34.62 -22.67 48.06
CA GLU A 109 -35.68 -22.54 47.05
C GLU A 109 -35.18 -21.97 45.72
N GLN A 110 -34.32 -20.94 45.77
CA GLN A 110 -33.87 -20.22 44.58
C GLN A 110 -32.36 -19.93 44.64
N CYS A 111 -31.74 -19.85 43.46
CA CYS A 111 -30.35 -19.45 43.28
C CYS A 111 -30.27 -18.26 42.31
N LEU A 112 -29.69 -17.16 42.77
CA LEU A 112 -29.45 -15.97 41.97
C LEU A 112 -27.94 -15.81 41.71
N TRP A 113 -27.53 -15.89 40.44
CA TRP A 113 -26.16 -15.56 40.03
C TRP A 113 -26.00 -14.04 39.95
N LEU A 114 -25.05 -13.49 40.69
CA LEU A 114 -24.79 -12.04 40.72
C LEU A 114 -23.60 -11.66 39.83
N GLN A 115 -22.55 -12.47 39.86
CA GLN A 115 -21.33 -12.26 39.08
C GLN A 115 -20.71 -13.61 38.76
N ASP A 116 -20.21 -13.79 37.54
CA ASP A 116 -19.52 -15.01 37.16
C ASP A 116 -18.38 -14.65 36.20
N ILE A 117 -17.22 -14.35 36.79
CA ILE A 117 -16.03 -13.94 36.03
C ILE A 117 -15.63 -15.00 34.98
N GLN A 118 -15.86 -16.28 35.25
CA GLN A 118 -15.59 -17.34 34.28
C GLN A 118 -16.55 -17.29 33.08
N ALA A 119 -17.85 -17.06 33.31
CA ALA A 119 -18.82 -16.91 32.22
C ALA A 119 -18.55 -15.63 31.39
N GLU A 120 -18.12 -14.55 32.03
CA GLU A 120 -17.66 -13.32 31.35
C GLU A 120 -16.46 -13.62 30.44
N LYS A 121 -15.47 -14.38 30.93
CA LYS A 121 -14.28 -14.74 30.14
C LYS A 121 -14.58 -15.72 29.01
N TYR A 122 -15.55 -16.62 29.19
CA TYR A 122 -16.09 -17.41 28.07
C TYR A 122 -16.72 -16.51 27.01
N SER A 123 -17.51 -15.51 27.43
CA SER A 123 -18.13 -14.54 26.51
C SER A 123 -17.07 -13.72 25.76
N ASP A 124 -16.05 -13.20 26.46
CA ASP A 124 -14.94 -12.45 25.87
C ASP A 124 -14.18 -13.26 24.81
N SER A 125 -13.90 -14.53 25.09
CA SER A 125 -13.24 -15.42 24.14
C SER A 125 -14.12 -15.65 22.90
N LEU A 126 -15.39 -15.97 23.10
CA LEU A 126 -16.33 -16.25 22.00
C LEU A 126 -16.65 -15.00 21.18
N TYR A 127 -16.57 -13.80 21.78
CA TYR A 127 -16.82 -12.55 21.08
C TYR A 127 -15.83 -12.34 19.93
N LYS A 128 -14.55 -12.71 20.12
CA LYS A 128 -13.54 -12.67 19.05
C LYS A 128 -13.89 -13.64 17.91
N ASP A 129 -14.30 -14.85 18.27
CA ASP A 129 -14.65 -15.89 17.30
C ASP A 129 -15.90 -15.47 16.48
N VAL A 130 -16.90 -14.87 17.14
CA VAL A 130 -18.08 -14.26 16.50
C VAL A 130 -17.69 -13.25 15.43
N HIS A 131 -16.86 -12.26 15.79
CA HIS A 131 -16.43 -11.22 14.85
C HIS A 131 -15.67 -11.79 13.68
N THR A 132 -14.84 -12.80 13.93
CA THR A 132 -14.03 -13.45 12.90
C THR A 132 -14.92 -14.15 11.87
N VAL A 133 -15.87 -14.98 12.31
CA VAL A 133 -16.81 -15.70 11.43
C VAL A 133 -17.68 -14.72 10.64
N GLU A 134 -18.21 -13.70 11.29
CA GLU A 134 -19.11 -12.73 10.67
C GLU A 134 -18.42 -11.91 9.56
N ASN A 135 -17.21 -11.41 9.85
CA ASN A 135 -16.44 -10.63 8.91
C ASN A 135 -15.88 -11.49 7.78
N ALA A 136 -15.53 -12.75 8.05
CA ALA A 136 -15.11 -13.69 7.01
C ALA A 136 -16.24 -13.88 5.97
N LEU A 137 -17.49 -14.08 6.41
CA LEU A 137 -18.60 -14.24 5.47
C LEU A 137 -18.87 -12.95 4.68
N ARG A 138 -18.85 -11.78 5.34
CA ARG A 138 -19.00 -10.48 4.65
C ARG A 138 -17.94 -10.28 3.58
N ARG A 139 -16.69 -10.58 3.90
CA ARG A 139 -15.56 -10.48 2.96
C ARG A 139 -15.81 -11.39 1.76
N LEU A 140 -16.13 -12.66 2.00
CA LEU A 140 -16.38 -13.62 0.93
C LEU A 140 -17.53 -13.19 0.00
N ILE A 141 -18.66 -12.76 0.58
CA ILE A 141 -19.81 -12.26 -0.20
C ILE A 141 -19.39 -11.07 -1.06
N ASN A 142 -18.68 -10.10 -0.48
CA ASN A 142 -18.19 -8.93 -1.21
C ASN A 142 -17.26 -9.35 -2.35
N THR A 143 -16.25 -10.16 -2.07
CA THR A 143 -15.24 -10.56 -3.06
C THR A 143 -15.88 -11.27 -4.26
N ILE A 144 -16.74 -12.27 -4.01
CA ILE A 144 -17.39 -13.05 -5.07
C ILE A 144 -18.33 -12.17 -5.90
N LEU A 145 -19.23 -11.44 -5.24
CA LEU A 145 -20.26 -10.66 -5.96
C LEU A 145 -19.66 -9.43 -6.65
N PHE A 146 -18.66 -8.79 -6.07
CA PHE A 146 -17.94 -7.70 -6.72
C PHE A 146 -17.27 -8.16 -8.01
N TYR A 147 -16.62 -9.32 -7.99
CA TYR A 147 -15.96 -9.86 -9.17
C TYR A 147 -16.95 -10.35 -10.24
N LYS A 148 -18.00 -11.11 -9.85
CA LYS A 148 -18.95 -11.70 -10.81
C LYS A 148 -20.05 -10.74 -11.29
N LEU A 149 -20.42 -9.73 -10.51
CA LEU A 149 -21.53 -8.81 -10.81
C LEU A 149 -21.13 -7.33 -10.90
N GLY A 150 -19.88 -6.98 -10.56
CA GLY A 150 -19.35 -5.61 -10.60
C GLY A 150 -19.70 -4.77 -9.36
N GLY A 151 -19.09 -3.58 -9.25
CA GLY A 151 -19.16 -2.76 -8.03
C GLY A 151 -20.52 -2.19 -7.63
N LYS A 152 -21.55 -2.27 -8.48
CA LYS A 152 -22.92 -1.79 -8.20
C LYS A 152 -23.92 -2.93 -7.97
N TRP A 153 -23.42 -4.12 -7.61
CA TRP A 153 -24.27 -5.29 -7.45
C TRP A 153 -25.28 -5.11 -6.31
N TRP A 154 -24.91 -4.36 -5.26
CA TRP A 154 -25.76 -4.11 -4.10
C TRP A 154 -27.04 -3.36 -4.50
N GLU A 155 -26.92 -2.23 -5.18
CA GLU A 155 -28.07 -1.42 -5.60
C GLU A 155 -28.87 -2.06 -6.74
N LYS A 156 -28.20 -2.84 -7.60
CA LYS A 156 -28.83 -3.42 -8.80
C LYS A 156 -29.67 -4.66 -8.51
N TYR A 157 -29.21 -5.51 -7.59
CA TYR A 157 -29.82 -6.83 -7.40
C TYR A 157 -30.52 -7.00 -6.06
N MET A 158 -30.07 -6.35 -4.98
CA MET A 158 -30.63 -6.62 -3.66
C MET A 158 -32.05 -6.04 -3.49
N PRO A 159 -32.91 -6.70 -2.68
CA PRO A 159 -34.25 -6.20 -2.39
C PRO A 159 -34.25 -4.77 -1.83
N THR A 160 -35.17 -3.92 -2.29
CA THR A 160 -35.28 -2.52 -1.87
C THR A 160 -35.38 -2.36 -0.36
N ASN A 161 -36.16 -3.23 0.31
CA ASN A 161 -36.30 -3.22 1.77
C ASN A 161 -34.99 -3.52 2.52
N LEU A 162 -34.09 -4.31 1.92
CA LEU A 162 -32.79 -4.61 2.48
C LEU A 162 -31.85 -3.43 2.25
N VAL A 163 -31.82 -2.88 1.04
CA VAL A 163 -31.00 -1.72 0.68
C VAL A 163 -31.35 -0.51 1.54
N GLU A 164 -32.62 -0.09 1.58
CA GLU A 164 -33.09 1.08 2.34
C GLU A 164 -32.77 0.98 3.83
N ARG A 165 -33.04 -0.18 4.45
CA ARG A 165 -32.78 -0.42 5.88
C ARG A 165 -31.33 -0.16 6.25
N TYR A 166 -30.40 -0.52 5.37
CA TYR A 166 -28.97 -0.46 5.66
C TYR A 166 -28.32 0.83 5.17
N THR A 167 -28.90 1.52 4.17
CA THR A 167 -28.46 2.86 3.76
C THR A 167 -28.53 3.87 4.91
N ASP A 168 -29.63 3.90 5.67
CA ASP A 168 -29.79 4.81 6.80
C ASP A 168 -28.76 4.56 7.92
N ARG A 169 -28.45 3.29 8.18
CA ARG A 169 -27.44 2.90 9.19
C ARG A 169 -26.03 3.23 8.71
N ASP A 170 -25.75 2.99 7.44
CA ASP A 170 -24.46 3.26 6.81
C ASP A 170 -24.05 4.74 6.92
N GLU A 171 -25.01 5.64 6.67
CA GLU A 171 -24.79 7.08 6.77
C GLU A 171 -24.45 7.50 8.22
N GLN A 172 -25.14 6.91 9.21
CA GLN A 172 -24.83 7.16 10.63
C GLN A 172 -23.42 6.70 11.00
N TYR A 173 -22.96 5.55 10.50
CA TYR A 173 -21.61 5.06 10.76
C TYR A 173 -20.55 5.93 10.11
N LYS A 174 -20.74 6.32 8.84
CA LYS A 174 -19.84 7.24 8.13
C LYS A 174 -19.72 8.60 8.80
N ASN A 175 -20.81 9.12 9.34
CA ASN A 175 -20.81 10.38 10.07
C ASN A 175 -20.06 10.30 11.41
N ARG A 176 -20.03 9.12 12.05
CA ARG A 176 -19.26 8.90 13.29
C ARG A 176 -17.77 8.64 13.02
N ALA A 177 -17.45 7.98 11.90
CA ALA A 177 -16.08 7.61 11.53
C ALA A 177 -15.65 8.38 10.27
N VAL A 178 -15.37 9.67 10.44
CA VAL A 178 -15.09 10.63 9.35
C VAL A 178 -13.97 10.15 8.40
N SER A 179 -12.94 9.50 8.92
CA SER A 179 -11.82 8.95 8.14
C SER A 179 -12.23 7.89 7.12
N PHE A 180 -13.41 7.28 7.29
CA PHE A 180 -13.95 6.23 6.40
C PHE A 180 -15.20 6.70 5.66
N LYS A 181 -15.47 8.01 5.59
CA LYS A 181 -16.67 8.55 4.91
C LYS A 181 -16.73 8.17 3.43
N ASN A 182 -15.58 7.98 2.79
CA ASN A 182 -15.42 7.61 1.38
C ASN A 182 -15.34 6.10 1.12
N THR A 183 -15.58 5.24 2.11
CA THR A 183 -15.54 3.77 1.92
C THR A 183 -16.95 3.19 1.71
N HIS A 184 -17.04 2.09 0.97
CA HIS A 184 -18.30 1.37 0.81
C HIS A 184 -18.50 0.42 1.99
N THR A 185 -19.28 0.85 2.97
CA THR A 185 -19.55 0.12 4.23
C THR A 185 -20.87 -0.64 4.22
N GLY A 186 -21.55 -0.74 3.07
CA GLY A 186 -22.92 -1.29 2.96
C GLY A 186 -23.09 -2.64 3.64
N LEU A 187 -22.19 -3.60 3.37
CA LEU A 187 -22.20 -4.92 4.00
C LEU A 187 -21.77 -4.94 5.47
N MET A 188 -21.00 -3.96 5.92
CA MET A 188 -20.60 -3.82 7.33
C MET A 188 -21.77 -3.43 8.23
N SER A 189 -22.77 -2.76 7.66
CA SER A 189 -23.99 -2.32 8.37
C SER A 189 -25.07 -3.42 8.46
N ILE A 190 -24.90 -4.54 7.74
CA ILE A 190 -25.88 -5.63 7.65
C ILE A 190 -25.84 -6.50 8.90
N ASP A 191 -27.02 -6.88 9.41
CA ASP A 191 -27.15 -7.79 10.54
C ASP A 191 -26.68 -9.21 10.16
N THR A 192 -26.02 -9.91 11.08
CA THR A 192 -25.51 -11.28 10.90
C THR A 192 -26.54 -12.23 10.28
N ALA A 193 -27.79 -12.12 10.71
CA ALA A 193 -28.89 -12.96 10.23
C ALA A 193 -29.28 -12.67 8.78
N ASP A 194 -29.10 -11.43 8.32
CA ASP A 194 -29.53 -10.98 6.99
C ASP A 194 -28.53 -11.35 5.89
N LEU A 195 -27.28 -11.71 6.24
CA LEU A 195 -26.29 -12.23 5.30
C LEU A 195 -26.76 -13.51 4.58
N ILE A 196 -27.58 -14.34 5.24
CA ILE A 196 -28.15 -15.54 4.61
C ILE A 196 -29.21 -15.20 3.55
N GLN A 197 -29.85 -14.03 3.67
CA GLN A 197 -30.82 -13.58 2.67
C GLN A 197 -30.11 -13.28 1.35
N ILE A 198 -28.88 -12.73 1.40
CA ILE A 198 -28.05 -12.48 0.22
C ILE A 198 -27.65 -13.80 -0.45
N LEU A 199 -27.16 -14.76 0.34
CA LEU A 199 -26.73 -16.07 -0.16
C LEU A 199 -27.88 -16.85 -0.82
N SER A 200 -29.09 -16.74 -0.26
CA SER A 200 -30.29 -17.45 -0.75
C SER A 200 -31.13 -16.63 -1.74
N PHE A 201 -30.63 -15.47 -2.17
CA PHE A 201 -31.38 -14.56 -3.01
C PHE A 201 -31.57 -15.11 -4.43
N LYS A 202 -32.72 -14.80 -5.03
CA LYS A 202 -33.03 -15.17 -6.42
C LYS A 202 -33.63 -14.00 -7.15
N THR A 203 -33.13 -13.75 -8.36
CA THR A 203 -33.76 -12.82 -9.31
C THR A 203 -34.70 -13.59 -10.21
N TYR A 204 -35.68 -12.88 -10.76
CA TYR A 204 -36.69 -13.46 -11.62
C TYR A 204 -36.78 -12.68 -12.93
N LYS A 205 -37.01 -13.40 -14.04
CA LYS A 205 -37.30 -12.82 -15.35
C LYS A 205 -38.62 -13.36 -15.88
N VAL A 206 -39.20 -12.66 -16.83
CA VAL A 206 -40.42 -13.10 -17.52
C VAL A 206 -40.08 -14.26 -18.44
N LYS A 207 -40.86 -15.35 -18.38
CA LYS A 207 -40.72 -16.49 -19.29
C LYS A 207 -40.96 -16.06 -20.74
N GLU A 208 -40.18 -16.59 -21.69
CA GLU A 208 -40.39 -16.29 -23.12
C GLU A 208 -41.77 -16.78 -23.62
N LEU A 209 -42.16 -17.98 -23.18
CA LEU A 209 -43.50 -18.53 -23.33
C LEU A 209 -44.29 -18.29 -22.05
N ASN A 210 -45.12 -17.25 -22.05
CA ASN A 210 -45.94 -16.86 -20.92
C ASN A 210 -47.39 -16.63 -21.34
N LEU A 211 -48.24 -16.37 -20.35
CA LEU A 211 -49.68 -16.13 -20.51
C LEU A 211 -50.01 -15.05 -21.56
N PHE A 212 -49.14 -14.05 -21.73
CA PHE A 212 -49.29 -12.94 -22.66
C PHE A 212 -48.55 -13.14 -24.00
N SER A 213 -47.87 -14.26 -24.20
CA SER A 213 -47.15 -14.56 -25.45
C SER A 213 -48.09 -14.97 -26.60
N SER A 214 -49.34 -15.34 -26.30
CA SER A 214 -50.37 -15.69 -27.29
C SER A 214 -51.39 -14.54 -27.45
N PRO A 215 -51.82 -14.19 -28.68
CA PRO A 215 -52.86 -13.18 -28.91
C PRO A 215 -54.27 -13.61 -28.43
N ASN A 216 -54.42 -14.80 -27.86
CA ASN A 216 -55.70 -15.30 -27.39
C ASN A 216 -56.09 -14.73 -26.02
N THR A 217 -56.85 -13.63 -26.02
CA THR A 217 -57.34 -12.95 -24.81
C THR A 217 -58.46 -13.70 -24.06
N ASN A 218 -58.90 -14.87 -24.55
CA ASN A 218 -59.98 -15.65 -23.92
C ASN A 218 -59.49 -16.61 -22.83
N GLU A 219 -58.21 -16.56 -22.48
CA GLU A 219 -57.70 -17.34 -21.35
C GLU A 219 -58.25 -16.80 -20.02
N PRO A 220 -58.76 -17.66 -19.11
CA PRO A 220 -59.33 -17.23 -17.84
C PRO A 220 -58.40 -16.38 -16.98
N ASP A 221 -57.10 -16.68 -16.99
CA ASP A 221 -56.10 -15.96 -16.21
C ASP A 221 -55.77 -14.58 -16.79
N ILE A 222 -55.83 -14.41 -18.13
CA ILE A 222 -55.70 -13.11 -18.80
C ILE A 222 -56.91 -12.22 -18.46
N GLN A 223 -58.13 -12.78 -18.52
CA GLN A 223 -59.35 -12.05 -18.15
C GLN A 223 -59.34 -11.65 -16.67
N LYS A 224 -58.86 -12.54 -15.80
CA LYS A 224 -58.70 -12.27 -14.37
C LYS A 224 -57.67 -11.17 -14.12
N PHE A 225 -56.53 -11.18 -14.82
CA PHE A 225 -55.56 -10.09 -14.77
C PHE A 225 -56.15 -8.76 -15.26
N GLN A 226 -56.85 -8.76 -16.41
CA GLN A 226 -57.50 -7.55 -16.96
C GLN A 226 -58.55 -6.97 -16.00
N TYR A 227 -59.36 -7.81 -15.37
CA TYR A 227 -60.31 -7.40 -14.34
C TYR A 227 -59.59 -6.75 -13.15
N ILE A 228 -58.55 -7.40 -12.61
CA ILE A 228 -57.76 -6.88 -11.49
C ILE A 228 -57.15 -5.50 -11.85
N MET A 229 -56.57 -5.38 -13.04
CA MET A 229 -55.99 -4.11 -13.50
C MET A 229 -57.04 -3.02 -13.70
N SER A 230 -58.20 -3.34 -14.29
CA SER A 230 -59.31 -2.40 -14.44
C SER A 230 -59.84 -1.94 -13.09
N ASP A 231 -59.95 -2.84 -12.10
CA ASP A 231 -60.43 -2.51 -10.77
C ASP A 231 -59.44 -1.59 -10.03
N ILE A 232 -58.13 -1.88 -10.12
CA ILE A 232 -57.07 -1.01 -9.56
C ILE A 232 -57.09 0.38 -10.22
N LEU A 233 -57.12 0.44 -11.56
CA LEU A 233 -57.13 1.70 -12.31
C LEU A 233 -58.42 2.51 -12.10
N SER A 234 -59.51 1.86 -11.71
CA SER A 234 -60.76 2.51 -11.30
C SER A 234 -60.72 3.10 -9.87
N GLY A 235 -59.60 2.98 -9.17
CA GLY A 235 -59.36 3.58 -7.85
C GLY A 235 -59.39 2.62 -6.66
N GLN A 236 -59.49 1.31 -6.88
CA GLN A 236 -59.41 0.33 -5.80
C GLN A 236 -57.96 0.10 -5.34
N LYS A 237 -57.79 -0.18 -4.03
CA LYS A 237 -56.46 -0.46 -3.45
C LYS A 237 -55.89 -1.77 -3.98
N ILE A 238 -54.63 -1.73 -4.43
CA ILE A 238 -53.87 -2.89 -4.92
C ILE A 238 -53.80 -4.04 -3.89
N ASP A 239 -53.83 -3.72 -2.59
CA ASP A 239 -53.81 -4.70 -1.50
C ASP A 239 -54.95 -5.71 -1.56
N ARG A 240 -56.12 -5.34 -2.11
CA ARG A 240 -57.29 -6.23 -2.23
C ARG A 240 -57.07 -7.38 -3.22
N HIS A 241 -56.20 -7.15 -4.21
CA HIS A 241 -55.88 -8.12 -5.25
C HIS A 241 -54.49 -8.72 -5.12
N LYS A 242 -53.74 -8.35 -4.07
CA LYS A 242 -52.33 -8.71 -3.87
C LYS A 242 -52.06 -10.19 -4.08
N ASP A 243 -52.82 -11.07 -3.42
CA ASP A 243 -52.58 -12.52 -3.49
C ASP A 243 -52.90 -13.11 -4.86
N ASN A 244 -53.98 -12.63 -5.50
CA ASN A 244 -54.34 -13.07 -6.86
C ASN A 244 -53.33 -12.57 -7.90
N LEU A 245 -52.93 -11.31 -7.81
CA LEU A 245 -51.94 -10.70 -8.70
C LEU A 245 -50.58 -11.35 -8.51
N THR A 246 -50.19 -11.64 -7.27
CA THR A 246 -48.91 -12.30 -6.96
C THR A 246 -48.85 -13.71 -7.54
N LYS A 247 -49.94 -14.49 -7.48
CA LYS A 247 -50.00 -15.81 -8.13
C LYS A 247 -49.85 -15.73 -9.65
N ILE A 248 -50.60 -14.83 -10.30
CA ILE A 248 -50.51 -14.63 -11.76
C ILE A 248 -49.07 -14.23 -12.14
N LEU A 249 -48.47 -13.29 -11.41
CA LEU A 249 -47.09 -12.86 -11.64
C LEU A 249 -46.07 -13.98 -11.36
N GLN A 250 -46.26 -14.80 -10.33
CA GLN A 250 -45.39 -15.95 -10.04
C GLN A 250 -45.40 -16.98 -11.17
N ASP A 251 -46.55 -17.24 -11.78
CA ASP A 251 -46.67 -18.18 -12.89
C ASP A 251 -46.00 -17.66 -14.19
N LEU A 252 -45.97 -16.34 -14.37
CA LEU A 252 -45.32 -15.65 -15.49
C LEU A 252 -43.79 -15.59 -15.38
N LEU A 253 -43.27 -15.72 -14.15
CA LEU A 253 -41.86 -15.52 -13.85
C LEU A 253 -41.12 -16.87 -13.75
N GLU A 254 -39.85 -16.86 -14.15
CA GLU A 254 -38.89 -17.92 -13.88
C GLU A 254 -37.66 -17.35 -13.18
N VAL A 255 -36.88 -18.22 -12.53
CA VAL A 255 -35.64 -17.81 -11.87
C VAL A 255 -34.64 -17.40 -12.95
N ASP A 256 -34.18 -16.16 -12.89
CA ASP A 256 -33.13 -15.63 -13.75
C ASP A 256 -31.75 -16.00 -13.20
N ARG A 257 -31.51 -15.68 -11.92
CA ARG A 257 -30.28 -16.04 -11.21
C ARG A 257 -30.59 -16.56 -9.82
N ASP A 258 -29.94 -17.64 -9.44
CA ASP A 258 -29.96 -18.22 -8.10
C ASP A 258 -28.59 -17.96 -7.46
N PHE A 259 -28.51 -16.97 -6.55
CA PHE A 259 -27.23 -16.49 -6.07
C PHE A 259 -26.38 -17.61 -5.46
N TRP A 260 -27.02 -18.52 -4.73
CA TRP A 260 -26.33 -19.67 -4.19
C TRP A 260 -25.75 -20.52 -5.31
N LYS A 261 -26.59 -21.01 -6.24
CA LYS A 261 -26.14 -21.94 -7.28
C LYS A 261 -25.13 -21.32 -8.23
N ASP A 262 -25.36 -20.07 -8.61
CA ASP A 262 -24.61 -19.41 -9.68
C ASP A 262 -23.29 -18.82 -9.18
N PHE A 263 -23.22 -18.38 -7.92
CA PHE A 263 -22.05 -17.66 -7.41
C PHE A 263 -21.35 -18.33 -6.22
N PHE A 264 -22.06 -19.03 -5.33
CA PHE A 264 -21.48 -19.52 -4.07
C PHE A 264 -21.22 -21.03 -4.07
N ALA A 265 -22.16 -21.83 -4.56
CA ALA A 265 -22.14 -23.29 -4.51
C ALA A 265 -20.84 -23.93 -5.04
N PRO A 266 -20.19 -23.42 -6.12
CA PRO A 266 -18.93 -23.98 -6.59
C PRO A 266 -17.79 -23.91 -5.56
N TRP A 267 -17.84 -22.96 -4.64
CA TRP A 267 -16.75 -22.68 -3.69
C TRP A 267 -16.97 -23.36 -2.33
N PHE A 268 -18.22 -23.58 -1.94
CA PHE A 268 -18.55 -24.23 -0.67
C PHE A 268 -18.50 -25.76 -0.78
N SER A 269 -17.99 -26.41 0.26
CA SER A 269 -17.98 -27.88 0.41
C SER A 269 -19.29 -28.46 0.95
N CYS A 270 -20.27 -27.60 1.27
CA CYS A 270 -21.60 -27.99 1.75
C CYS A 270 -22.70 -27.31 0.93
N ASP A 271 -23.95 -27.79 1.07
CA ASP A 271 -25.11 -27.18 0.43
C ASP A 271 -25.67 -25.99 1.21
N LEU A 272 -26.58 -25.23 0.58
CA LEU A 272 -27.21 -24.05 1.20
C LEU A 272 -27.97 -24.42 2.48
N ARG A 273 -28.57 -25.61 2.54
CA ARG A 273 -29.41 -26.00 3.68
C ARG A 273 -28.57 -26.28 4.90
N GLU A 274 -27.46 -27.01 4.73
CA GLU A 274 -26.49 -27.27 5.79
C GLU A 274 -25.86 -25.96 6.26
N PHE A 275 -25.36 -25.13 5.35
CA PHE A 275 -24.77 -23.83 5.70
C PHE A 275 -25.75 -22.95 6.45
N LYS A 276 -26.99 -22.81 5.94
CA LYS A 276 -28.06 -22.03 6.60
C LYS A 276 -28.39 -22.58 7.99
N GLY A 277 -28.40 -23.90 8.17
CA GLY A 277 -28.62 -24.53 9.47
C GLY A 277 -27.54 -24.14 10.48
N LYS A 278 -26.27 -24.27 10.10
CA LYS A 278 -25.12 -23.87 10.93
C LYS A 278 -25.13 -22.36 11.22
N TRP A 279 -25.40 -21.53 10.21
CA TRP A 279 -25.47 -20.07 10.36
C TRP A 279 -26.60 -19.61 11.29
N THR A 280 -27.76 -20.26 11.22
CA THR A 280 -28.89 -19.95 12.11
C THR A 280 -28.57 -20.29 13.56
N ALA A 281 -27.91 -21.44 13.80
CA ALA A 281 -27.42 -21.80 15.13
C ALA A 281 -26.41 -20.76 15.64
N PHE A 282 -25.46 -20.36 14.78
CA PHE A 282 -24.49 -19.32 15.09
C PHE A 282 -25.15 -17.98 15.45
N CYS A 283 -26.19 -17.55 14.74
CA CYS A 283 -26.91 -16.31 15.07
C CYS A 283 -27.55 -16.36 16.47
N ASN A 284 -28.09 -17.51 16.87
CA ASN A 284 -28.65 -17.70 18.21
C ASN A 284 -27.55 -17.67 19.28
N ASP A 285 -26.43 -18.32 19.01
CA ASP A 285 -25.29 -18.40 19.92
C ASP A 285 -24.61 -17.02 20.08
N ARG A 286 -24.47 -16.26 18.98
CA ARG A 286 -24.00 -14.86 18.98
C ARG A 286 -24.84 -13.99 19.90
N ASN A 287 -26.17 -14.07 19.81
CA ASN A 287 -27.08 -13.31 20.66
C ASN A 287 -26.94 -13.70 22.14
N HIS A 288 -26.60 -14.96 22.41
CA HIS A 288 -26.33 -15.43 23.77
C HIS A 288 -25.06 -14.76 24.33
N VAL A 289 -23.97 -14.77 23.55
CA VAL A 289 -22.67 -14.19 23.91
C VAL A 289 -22.77 -12.66 24.06
N ALA A 290 -23.38 -11.97 23.10
CA ALA A 290 -23.44 -10.49 23.09
C ALA A 290 -24.25 -9.88 24.24
N HIS A 291 -25.15 -10.66 24.85
CA HIS A 291 -25.95 -10.22 26.00
C HIS A 291 -25.41 -10.75 27.35
N ASN A 292 -24.17 -11.28 27.37
CA ASN A 292 -23.48 -11.78 28.57
C ASN A 292 -24.36 -12.71 29.43
N LYS A 293 -25.21 -13.54 28.83
CA LYS A 293 -25.97 -14.51 29.62
C LYS A 293 -25.05 -15.65 30.07
N LEU A 294 -25.46 -16.40 31.10
CA LEU A 294 -24.64 -17.45 31.71
C LEU A 294 -24.25 -18.54 30.69
N ILE A 295 -22.95 -18.75 30.52
CA ILE A 295 -22.36 -19.77 29.66
C ILE A 295 -21.63 -20.79 30.52
N ASP A 296 -22.02 -22.06 30.41
CA ASP A 296 -21.29 -23.17 31.02
C ASP A 296 -20.18 -23.69 30.09
N ILE A 297 -19.31 -24.56 30.63
CA ILE A 297 -18.18 -25.09 29.87
C ILE A 297 -18.61 -25.91 28.64
N LYS A 298 -19.74 -26.61 28.71
CA LYS A 298 -20.24 -27.45 27.61
C LYS A 298 -20.75 -26.58 26.47
N LEU A 299 -21.46 -25.51 26.80
CA LEU A 299 -21.98 -24.53 25.86
C LEU A 299 -20.84 -23.73 25.23
N PHE A 300 -19.85 -23.31 26.02
CA PHE A 300 -18.63 -22.68 25.53
C PHE A 300 -17.92 -23.55 24.48
N GLN A 301 -17.69 -24.83 24.79
CA GLN A 301 -17.07 -25.78 23.85
C GLN A 301 -17.91 -25.98 22.59
N LYS A 302 -19.24 -26.08 22.72
CA LYS A 302 -20.17 -26.22 21.59
C LYS A 302 -20.12 -25.00 20.68
N TYR A 303 -20.15 -23.79 21.25
CA TYR A 303 -20.11 -22.53 20.51
C TYR A 303 -18.79 -22.40 19.76
N LYS A 304 -17.68 -22.65 20.46
CA LYS A 304 -16.34 -22.62 19.86
C LYS A 304 -16.21 -23.61 18.70
N LYS A 305 -16.74 -24.82 18.86
CA LYS A 305 -16.76 -25.83 17.79
C LYS A 305 -17.56 -25.36 16.58
N LEU A 306 -18.78 -24.86 16.77
CA LEU A 306 -19.64 -24.38 15.69
C LEU A 306 -19.01 -23.20 14.93
N MET A 307 -18.44 -22.24 15.67
CA MET A 307 -17.76 -21.07 15.07
C MET A 307 -16.54 -21.51 14.26
N LYS A 308 -15.76 -22.46 14.77
CA LYS A 308 -14.63 -23.04 14.05
C LYS A 308 -15.06 -23.74 12.76
N GLU A 309 -16.08 -24.61 12.83
CA GLU A 309 -16.61 -25.31 11.65
C GLU A 309 -17.13 -24.33 10.58
N LEU A 310 -17.83 -23.27 10.98
CA LEU A 310 -18.29 -22.23 10.05
C LEU A 310 -17.13 -21.47 9.43
N LEU A 311 -16.13 -21.08 10.23
CA LEU A 311 -14.96 -20.38 9.74
C LEU A 311 -14.20 -21.22 8.72
N GLU A 312 -13.96 -22.49 9.01
CA GLU A 312 -13.29 -23.44 8.10
C GLU A 312 -14.03 -23.53 6.76
N LEU A 313 -15.37 -23.63 6.76
CA LEU A 313 -16.17 -23.64 5.52
C LEU A 313 -16.03 -22.34 4.71
N ILE A 314 -16.02 -21.18 5.38
CA ILE A 314 -15.93 -19.87 4.72
C ILE A 314 -14.52 -19.65 4.18
N GLU A 315 -13.48 -19.96 4.94
CA GLU A 315 -12.08 -19.82 4.53
C GLU A 315 -11.70 -20.78 3.40
N GLU A 316 -12.24 -22.01 3.41
CA GLU A 316 -12.09 -22.94 2.29
C GLU A 316 -12.69 -22.36 1.00
N ALA A 317 -13.90 -21.80 1.08
CA ALA A 317 -14.55 -21.16 -0.06
C ALA A 317 -13.78 -19.92 -0.55
N ASP A 318 -13.32 -19.07 0.37
CA ASP A 318 -12.48 -17.89 0.07
C ASP A 318 -11.19 -18.30 -0.64
N LYS A 319 -10.51 -19.35 -0.14
CA LYS A 319 -9.28 -19.85 -0.76
C LYS A 319 -9.53 -20.43 -2.15
N LYS A 320 -10.58 -21.24 -2.34
CA LYS A 320 -10.91 -21.78 -3.67
C LYS A 320 -11.22 -20.68 -4.68
N PHE A 321 -12.00 -19.68 -4.26
CA PHE A 321 -12.34 -18.55 -5.12
C PHE A 321 -11.11 -17.72 -5.48
N ASN A 322 -10.28 -17.35 -4.50
CA ASN A 322 -9.10 -16.53 -4.74
C ASN A 322 -8.05 -17.26 -5.60
N ASN A 323 -7.87 -18.57 -5.43
CA ASN A 323 -6.99 -19.35 -6.30
C ASN A 323 -7.47 -19.36 -7.75
N HIS A 324 -8.78 -19.51 -7.96
CA HIS A 324 -9.38 -19.42 -9.29
C HIS A 324 -9.19 -18.02 -9.89
N LEU A 325 -9.43 -16.97 -9.11
CA LEU A 325 -9.22 -15.58 -9.52
C LEU A 325 -7.77 -15.31 -9.94
N HIS A 326 -6.79 -15.78 -9.16
CA HIS A 326 -5.38 -15.64 -9.52
C HIS A 326 -5.08 -16.38 -10.82
N SER A 327 -5.56 -17.62 -10.99
CA SER A 327 -5.33 -18.36 -12.23
C SER A 327 -5.95 -17.70 -13.47
N GLU A 328 -7.12 -17.08 -13.36
CA GLU A 328 -7.72 -16.33 -14.47
C GLU A 328 -6.92 -15.07 -14.80
N MET A 329 -6.38 -14.40 -13.78
CA MET A 329 -5.55 -13.19 -13.97
C MET A 329 -4.17 -13.54 -14.54
N ASP A 330 -3.55 -14.64 -14.09
CA ASP A 330 -2.28 -15.14 -14.62
C ASP A 330 -2.42 -15.51 -16.11
N GLN A 331 -3.55 -16.11 -16.51
CA GLN A 331 -3.85 -16.37 -17.93
C GLN A 331 -3.93 -15.07 -18.74
N TYR A 332 -4.62 -14.06 -18.23
CA TYR A 332 -4.72 -12.76 -18.91
C TYR A 332 -3.36 -12.07 -19.05
N LEU A 333 -2.51 -12.13 -18.02
CA LEU A 333 -1.15 -11.58 -18.07
C LEU A 333 -0.27 -12.34 -19.05
N ALA A 334 -0.36 -13.68 -19.08
CA ALA A 334 0.38 -14.51 -20.03
C ALA A 334 -0.02 -14.20 -21.49
N ASP A 335 -1.30 -13.96 -21.76
CA ASP A 335 -1.76 -13.56 -23.10
C ASP A 335 -1.20 -12.19 -23.53
N LEU A 336 -1.10 -11.24 -22.60
CA LEU A 336 -0.46 -9.94 -22.85
C LEU A 336 1.05 -10.05 -23.08
N GLU A 337 1.74 -10.87 -22.29
CA GLU A 337 3.17 -11.14 -22.46
C GLU A 337 3.46 -11.79 -23.82
N ALA A 338 2.67 -12.78 -24.22
CA ALA A 338 2.79 -13.42 -25.53
C ALA A 338 2.57 -12.44 -26.69
N GLN A 339 1.63 -11.49 -26.55
CA GLN A 339 1.42 -10.45 -27.55
C GLN A 339 2.62 -9.49 -27.64
N ALA A 340 3.18 -9.07 -26.50
CA ALA A 340 4.36 -8.21 -26.47
C ALA A 340 5.61 -8.89 -27.06
N GLU A 341 5.78 -10.20 -26.84
CA GLU A 341 6.86 -10.97 -27.46
C GLU A 341 6.73 -11.02 -28.99
N LEU A 342 5.51 -11.19 -29.52
CA LEU A 342 5.25 -11.19 -30.95
C LEU A 342 5.57 -9.82 -31.59
N ASP A 343 5.15 -8.73 -30.95
CA ASP A 343 5.39 -7.37 -31.43
C ASP A 343 6.90 -7.06 -31.43
N ASN A 344 7.63 -7.43 -30.38
CA ASN A 344 9.09 -7.27 -30.32
C ASN A 344 9.82 -8.08 -31.40
N MET A 345 9.36 -9.31 -31.66
CA MET A 345 9.95 -10.16 -32.69
C MET A 345 9.71 -9.60 -34.11
N GLN A 346 8.62 -8.86 -34.32
CA GLN A 346 8.36 -8.17 -35.57
C GLN A 346 9.31 -6.98 -35.78
N ILE A 347 9.50 -6.14 -34.74
CA ILE A 347 10.41 -4.99 -34.79
C ILE A 347 11.85 -5.43 -35.11
N LEU A 348 12.33 -6.48 -34.44
CA LEU A 348 13.67 -7.05 -34.70
C LEU A 348 13.83 -7.50 -36.16
N ARG A 349 12.79 -8.13 -36.73
CA ARG A 349 12.82 -8.63 -38.11
C ARG A 349 12.82 -7.49 -39.13
N GLU A 350 12.07 -6.41 -38.86
CA GLU A 350 12.04 -5.21 -39.70
C GLU A 350 13.40 -4.50 -39.70
N SER A 351 14.03 -4.37 -38.52
CA SER A 351 15.38 -3.81 -38.38
C SER A 351 16.45 -4.65 -39.11
N GLU A 352 16.41 -5.98 -38.99
CA GLU A 352 17.34 -6.86 -39.74
C GLU A 352 17.19 -6.70 -41.27
N LEU A 353 15.94 -6.57 -41.75
CA LEU A 353 15.65 -6.34 -43.16
C LEU A 353 16.22 -5.00 -43.65
N GLU A 354 16.06 -3.94 -42.88
CA GLU A 354 16.59 -2.61 -43.19
C GLU A 354 18.13 -2.60 -43.22
N PHE A 355 18.78 -3.19 -42.22
CA PHE A 355 20.23 -3.35 -42.19
C PHE A 355 20.76 -4.10 -43.43
N HIS A 356 20.10 -5.20 -43.81
CA HIS A 356 20.46 -5.95 -45.01
C HIS A 356 20.28 -5.13 -46.30
N GLN A 357 19.26 -4.28 -46.39
CA GLN A 357 19.04 -3.40 -47.52
C GLN A 357 20.11 -2.31 -47.60
N ASN A 358 20.39 -1.62 -46.50
CA ASN A 358 21.40 -0.56 -46.43
C ASN A 358 22.78 -1.09 -46.81
N ARG A 359 23.16 -2.27 -46.32
CA ARG A 359 24.42 -2.91 -46.70
C ARG A 359 24.53 -3.15 -48.21
N LYS A 360 23.46 -3.64 -48.84
CA LYS A 360 23.43 -3.89 -50.28
C LYS A 360 23.59 -2.58 -51.07
N ILE A 361 22.99 -1.49 -50.60
CA ILE A 361 23.12 -0.17 -51.19
C ILE A 361 24.57 0.34 -51.10
N ARG A 362 25.22 0.21 -49.93
CA ARG A 362 26.64 0.59 -49.73
C ARG A 362 27.56 -0.15 -50.71
N GLU A 363 27.38 -1.47 -50.84
CA GLU A 363 28.21 -2.34 -51.70
C GLU A 363 28.03 -2.03 -53.20
N GLU A 364 26.83 -1.66 -53.66
CA GLU A 364 26.51 -1.45 -55.08
C GLU A 364 26.69 0.00 -55.55
N ALA A 365 26.26 0.99 -54.75
CA ALA A 365 26.26 2.40 -55.13
C ALA A 365 27.49 3.18 -54.62
N GLY A 366 28.26 2.61 -53.69
CA GLY A 366 29.46 3.24 -53.12
C GLY A 366 29.16 4.48 -52.28
N VAL A 367 28.00 4.52 -51.63
CA VAL A 367 27.56 5.60 -50.71
C VAL A 367 27.47 5.06 -49.30
N GLU A 368 27.90 5.83 -48.30
CA GLU A 368 27.65 5.47 -46.89
C GLU A 368 26.28 5.97 -46.43
N ILE A 369 25.51 5.07 -45.81
CA ILE A 369 24.22 5.37 -45.19
C ILE A 369 24.34 4.94 -43.74
N LEU A 370 24.69 5.87 -42.86
CA LEU A 370 24.94 5.60 -41.46
C LEU A 370 23.62 5.53 -40.68
N GLU A 371 23.51 4.52 -39.82
CA GLU A 371 22.44 4.44 -38.83
C GLU A 371 22.65 5.45 -37.71
N LYS A 372 21.61 5.70 -36.92
CA LYS A 372 21.62 6.69 -35.84
C LYS A 372 22.84 6.56 -34.92
N ASP A 373 23.19 5.34 -34.52
CA ASP A 373 24.31 5.10 -33.60
C ASP A 373 25.67 5.35 -34.29
N GLU A 374 25.78 5.05 -35.59
CA GLU A 374 26.99 5.30 -36.38
C GLU A 374 27.22 6.82 -36.57
N ILE A 375 26.16 7.60 -36.81
CA ILE A 375 26.23 9.08 -36.91
C ILE A 375 26.66 9.69 -35.57
N MET A 376 26.16 9.14 -34.47
CA MET A 376 26.47 9.61 -33.13
C MET A 376 27.94 9.35 -32.77
N GLU A 377 28.48 8.18 -33.09
CA GLU A 377 29.91 7.91 -32.93
C GLU A 377 30.78 8.82 -33.80
N LEU A 378 30.36 9.09 -35.04
CA LEU A 378 31.08 10.00 -35.94
C LEU A 378 31.19 11.41 -35.33
N PHE A 379 30.09 11.95 -34.81
CA PHE A 379 30.12 13.25 -34.13
C PHE A 379 30.97 13.22 -32.85
N ARG A 380 30.87 12.15 -32.06
CA ARG A 380 31.68 11.96 -30.85
C ARG A 380 33.17 11.98 -31.17
N GLU A 381 33.59 11.23 -32.18
CA GLU A 381 35.00 11.15 -32.61
C GLU A 381 35.53 12.54 -33.02
N LYS A 382 34.77 13.28 -33.83
CA LYS A 382 35.20 14.61 -34.31
C LYS A 382 35.29 15.64 -33.19
N VAL A 383 34.30 15.71 -32.31
CA VAL A 383 34.28 16.64 -31.19
C VAL A 383 35.37 16.31 -30.17
N SER A 384 35.53 15.04 -29.81
CA SER A 384 36.56 14.61 -28.86
C SER A 384 37.96 14.94 -29.38
N ALA A 385 38.25 14.70 -30.68
CA ALA A 385 39.55 15.05 -31.26
C ALA A 385 39.87 16.55 -31.17
N SER A 386 38.87 17.41 -31.34
CA SER A 386 39.03 18.87 -31.25
C SER A 386 39.28 19.32 -29.80
N PHE A 387 38.52 18.79 -28.85
CA PHE A 387 38.69 19.10 -27.43
C PHE A 387 39.98 18.52 -26.85
N ASP A 388 40.44 17.35 -27.33
CA ASP A 388 41.75 16.79 -26.98
C ASP A 388 42.89 17.73 -27.41
N ASN A 389 42.80 18.36 -28.59
CA ASN A 389 43.80 19.35 -29.04
C ASN A 389 43.87 20.57 -28.09
N ILE A 390 42.70 21.06 -27.65
CA ILE A 390 42.62 22.17 -26.70
C ILE A 390 43.20 21.75 -25.35
N TYR A 391 42.83 20.56 -24.87
CA TYR A 391 43.31 20.01 -23.62
C TYR A 391 44.83 19.86 -23.61
N GLU A 392 45.42 19.23 -24.62
CA GLU A 392 46.88 19.03 -24.71
C GLU A 392 47.66 20.36 -24.66
N LYS A 393 47.12 21.40 -25.29
CA LYS A 393 47.77 22.72 -25.33
C LYS A 393 47.67 23.49 -24.01
N LEU A 394 46.58 23.32 -23.27
CA LEU A 394 46.34 24.01 -21.99
C LEU A 394 46.77 23.19 -20.76
N TYR A 395 47.08 21.90 -20.93
CA TYR A 395 47.38 20.98 -19.83
C TYR A 395 48.51 21.42 -18.88
N TYR A 396 49.50 22.15 -19.38
CA TYR A 396 50.67 22.57 -18.58
C TYR A 396 50.44 23.86 -17.78
N ARG A 397 49.31 24.55 -17.99
CA ARG A 397 48.95 25.78 -17.29
C ARG A 397 48.38 25.45 -15.91
N SER A 398 49.04 25.89 -14.84
CA SER A 398 48.60 25.67 -13.45
C SER A 398 47.46 26.59 -13.00
N ASP A 399 47.21 27.66 -13.74
CA ASP A 399 46.24 28.71 -13.45
C ASP A 399 44.85 28.45 -14.04
N ILE A 400 44.67 27.34 -14.76
CA ILE A 400 43.44 26.92 -15.41
C ILE A 400 43.06 25.51 -14.95
N GLU A 401 41.79 25.32 -14.64
CA GLU A 401 41.16 24.02 -14.44
C GLU A 401 40.34 23.65 -15.69
N LEU A 402 40.55 22.44 -16.21
CA LEU A 402 39.86 21.90 -17.38
C LEU A 402 38.92 20.77 -16.92
N ASP A 403 37.61 20.91 -17.15
CA ASP A 403 36.63 19.84 -16.95
C ASP A 403 36.16 19.32 -18.32
N PHE A 404 36.64 18.14 -18.70
CA PHE A 404 36.26 17.44 -19.92
C PHE A 404 35.30 16.31 -19.59
N LYS A 405 34.11 16.36 -20.19
CA LYS A 405 33.12 15.28 -20.11
C LYS A 405 32.93 14.68 -21.48
N GLU A 406 33.13 13.37 -21.59
CA GLU A 406 32.85 12.66 -22.84
C GLU A 406 31.37 12.85 -23.23
N PRO A 407 31.08 13.45 -24.40
CA PRO A 407 29.73 13.88 -24.72
C PRO A 407 28.83 12.67 -24.91
N GLN A 408 27.77 12.59 -24.10
CA GLN A 408 26.79 11.51 -24.17
C GLN A 408 25.81 11.71 -25.34
N LEU A 409 25.72 12.93 -25.90
CA LEU A 409 24.89 13.30 -27.05
C LEU A 409 23.38 13.01 -26.87
N VAL A 410 22.86 12.95 -25.64
CA VAL A 410 21.45 12.57 -25.39
C VAL A 410 20.55 13.79 -25.11
N ASN A 411 21.11 14.96 -24.76
CA ASN A 411 20.41 16.25 -24.50
C ASN A 411 21.38 17.45 -24.61
N SER A 412 20.89 18.69 -24.42
CA SER A 412 21.74 19.88 -24.23
C SER A 412 22.61 19.71 -22.98
N GLU A 413 23.87 19.36 -23.16
CA GLU A 413 24.82 19.12 -22.06
C GLU A 413 26.09 19.92 -22.26
N THR A 414 26.70 20.33 -21.15
CA THR A 414 28.03 20.93 -21.14
C THR A 414 29.07 19.85 -21.40
N ALA A 415 29.77 19.96 -22.52
CA ALA A 415 30.79 18.98 -22.93
C ALA A 415 32.20 19.39 -22.50
N PHE A 416 32.45 20.70 -22.42
CA PHE A 416 33.78 21.24 -22.10
C PHE A 416 33.66 22.53 -21.29
N GLU A 417 34.46 22.65 -20.22
CA GLU A 417 34.53 23.85 -19.38
C GLU A 417 36.00 24.17 -19.03
N ILE A 418 36.37 25.43 -19.24
CA ILE A 418 37.66 26.02 -18.83
C ILE A 418 37.36 27.03 -17.74
N THR A 419 37.91 26.82 -16.55
CA THR A 419 37.80 27.76 -15.44
C THR A 419 39.16 28.30 -15.08
N HIS A 420 39.31 29.62 -15.02
CA HIS A 420 40.53 30.23 -14.53
C HIS A 420 40.52 30.27 -12.99
N THR A 421 41.60 29.86 -12.34
CA THR A 421 41.67 29.68 -10.87
C THR A 421 41.63 31.01 -10.10
N TYR A 422 42.28 32.04 -10.65
CA TYR A 422 42.46 33.34 -9.97
C TYR A 422 41.56 34.48 -10.48
N LEU A 423 41.27 34.50 -11.78
CA LEU A 423 40.32 35.38 -12.45
C LEU A 423 39.00 34.60 -12.52
N ASP A 424 37.89 35.14 -12.02
CA ASP A 424 36.58 34.44 -12.04
C ASP A 424 36.01 34.39 -13.48
N HIS A 425 36.80 33.94 -14.45
CA HIS A 425 36.44 33.76 -15.86
C HIS A 425 36.18 32.29 -16.16
N ILE A 426 35.11 32.04 -16.92
CA ILE A 426 34.69 30.69 -17.30
C ILE A 426 34.35 30.67 -18.79
N ILE A 427 34.90 29.70 -19.52
CA ILE A 427 34.52 29.39 -20.90
C ILE A 427 33.81 28.04 -20.89
N ARG A 428 32.60 27.96 -21.44
CA ARG A 428 31.77 26.75 -21.46
C ARG A 428 31.26 26.44 -22.86
N VAL A 429 31.29 25.17 -23.27
CA VAL A 429 30.72 24.70 -24.54
C VAL A 429 29.59 23.71 -24.28
N ASP A 430 28.38 24.06 -24.74
CA ASP A 430 27.19 23.21 -24.66
C ASP A 430 26.89 22.56 -26.03
N ILE A 431 26.46 21.29 -26.03
CA ILE A 431 26.22 20.49 -27.24
C ILE A 431 24.75 20.08 -27.35
N GLU A 432 24.14 20.26 -28.52
CA GLU A 432 22.77 19.82 -28.83
C GLU A 432 22.71 19.04 -30.16
N PRO A 433 22.41 17.73 -30.14
CA PRO A 433 22.34 16.90 -31.35
C PRO A 433 20.94 16.81 -31.95
N SER A 434 20.86 16.83 -33.28
CA SER A 434 19.67 16.52 -34.08
C SER A 434 20.04 15.50 -35.16
N ILE A 435 19.59 14.25 -35.00
CA ILE A 435 19.99 13.13 -35.87
C ILE A 435 18.84 12.72 -36.78
N ASP A 436 19.11 12.69 -38.09
CA ASP A 436 18.25 12.12 -39.12
C ASP A 436 19.03 11.04 -39.88
N SER A 437 18.69 9.78 -39.63
CA SER A 437 19.34 8.61 -40.23
C SER A 437 18.69 8.17 -41.55
N SER A 438 17.75 8.95 -42.11
CA SER A 438 17.15 8.64 -43.40
C SER A 438 18.14 8.89 -44.56
N GLN A 439 17.84 8.33 -45.74
CA GLN A 439 18.62 8.59 -46.95
C GLN A 439 18.51 10.06 -47.35
N ALA A 440 19.64 10.70 -47.63
CA ALA A 440 19.75 12.16 -47.81
C ALA A 440 19.28 12.99 -46.58
N GLY A 441 19.10 12.33 -45.43
CA GLY A 441 18.84 12.98 -44.14
C GLY A 441 20.05 13.80 -43.71
N VAL A 442 19.79 14.97 -43.13
CA VAL A 442 20.84 15.87 -42.64
C VAL A 442 20.80 15.86 -41.13
N SER A 443 21.87 15.35 -40.53
CA SER A 443 22.11 15.38 -39.10
C SER A 443 22.96 16.61 -38.75
N THR A 444 22.62 17.29 -37.66
CA THR A 444 23.29 18.53 -37.23
C THR A 444 23.64 18.46 -35.75
N LEU A 445 24.84 18.90 -35.39
CA LEU A 445 25.30 19.07 -34.02
C LEU A 445 25.58 20.54 -33.75
N LEU A 446 24.85 21.12 -32.80
CA LEU A 446 25.01 22.51 -32.41
C LEU A 446 25.96 22.61 -31.21
N LEU A 447 27.01 23.43 -31.34
CA LEU A 447 28.00 23.74 -30.33
C LEU A 447 27.84 25.22 -29.94
N THR A 448 27.42 25.50 -28.71
CA THR A 448 27.25 26.89 -28.23
C THR A 448 28.36 27.26 -27.26
N LEU A 449 29.12 28.31 -27.59
CA LEU A 449 30.19 28.85 -26.75
C LEU A 449 29.65 29.95 -25.83
N TYR A 450 29.92 29.79 -24.55
CA TYR A 450 29.62 30.77 -23.51
C TYR A 450 30.90 31.29 -22.87
N LYS A 451 30.94 32.59 -22.63
CA LYS A 451 31.96 33.28 -21.84
C LYS A 451 31.29 33.95 -20.65
N ASP A 452 31.69 33.60 -19.43
CA ASP A 452 31.11 34.13 -18.19
C ASP A 452 29.57 34.05 -18.18
N ASP A 453 29.03 32.91 -18.62
CA ASP A 453 27.60 32.62 -18.83
C ASP A 453 26.87 33.50 -19.88
N ILE A 454 27.61 34.27 -20.68
CA ILE A 454 27.09 35.04 -21.82
C ILE A 454 27.35 34.24 -23.10
N LYS A 455 26.30 34.04 -23.89
CA LYS A 455 26.39 33.37 -25.20
C LYS A 455 27.16 34.25 -26.18
N GLU A 456 28.31 33.78 -26.64
CA GLU A 456 29.17 34.49 -27.60
C GLU A 456 28.85 34.07 -29.03
N ASN A 457 28.98 32.77 -29.32
CA ASN A 457 28.84 32.25 -30.68
C ASN A 457 28.19 30.86 -30.71
N THR A 458 27.78 30.41 -31.89
CA THR A 458 27.19 29.08 -32.10
C THR A 458 27.70 28.49 -33.40
N PHE A 459 28.23 27.28 -33.30
CA PHE A 459 28.85 26.53 -34.37
C PHE A 459 28.01 25.29 -34.67
N THR A 460 27.99 24.85 -35.92
CA THR A 460 27.16 23.75 -36.40
C THR A 460 28.03 22.79 -37.20
N ILE A 461 28.09 21.54 -36.76
CA ILE A 461 28.65 20.44 -37.54
C ILE A 461 27.50 19.75 -38.25
N THR A 462 27.65 19.50 -39.55
CA THR A 462 26.61 18.83 -40.33
C THR A 462 27.14 17.55 -40.97
N PHE A 463 26.34 16.50 -40.92
CA PHE A 463 26.54 15.26 -41.66
C PHE A 463 25.34 14.98 -42.54
N THR A 464 25.58 14.77 -43.83
CA THR A 464 24.53 14.39 -44.79
C THR A 464 24.71 12.94 -45.17
N ASN A 465 23.68 12.12 -44.95
CA ASN A 465 23.68 10.72 -45.35
C ASN A 465 23.67 10.57 -46.87
N GLY A 466 24.35 9.54 -47.38
CA GLY A 466 24.25 9.16 -48.78
C GLY A 466 22.83 8.73 -49.15
N SER A 467 22.53 8.75 -50.46
CA SER A 467 21.30 8.15 -50.97
C SER A 467 21.51 7.54 -52.33
N ALA A 468 20.70 6.53 -52.64
CA ALA A 468 20.76 5.81 -53.89
C ALA A 468 19.34 5.44 -54.34
N TYR A 469 19.15 5.30 -55.65
CA TYR A 469 17.94 4.73 -56.21
C TYR A 469 18.27 3.41 -56.91
N PHE A 470 17.29 2.52 -56.97
CA PHE A 470 17.41 1.29 -57.73
C PHE A 470 17.13 1.57 -59.20
N ASP A 471 18.09 1.27 -60.08
CA ASP A 471 17.92 1.39 -61.52
C ASP A 471 17.44 0.05 -62.10
N ASP A 472 16.17 -0.02 -62.49
CA ASP A 472 15.54 -1.26 -63.00
C ASP A 472 16.22 -1.77 -64.28
N ASP A 473 16.81 -0.87 -65.09
CA ASP A 473 17.46 -1.22 -66.36
C ASP A 473 18.84 -1.85 -66.15
N GLN A 474 19.61 -1.39 -65.15
CA GLN A 474 20.93 -1.94 -64.80
C GLN A 474 20.86 -3.00 -63.69
N GLY A 475 19.74 -3.12 -62.99
CA GLY A 475 19.51 -4.07 -61.92
C GLY A 475 20.39 -3.85 -60.69
N ALA A 476 20.83 -2.61 -60.46
CA ALA A 476 21.75 -2.24 -59.39
C ALA A 476 21.38 -0.87 -58.79
N TYR A 477 21.81 -0.62 -57.55
CA TYR A 477 21.68 0.72 -56.96
C TYR A 477 22.68 1.71 -57.55
N LEU A 478 22.20 2.91 -57.87
CA LEU A 478 23.02 4.04 -58.35
C LEU A 478 22.95 5.21 -57.36
N PRO A 479 24.07 5.91 -57.12
CA PRO A 479 24.11 7.03 -56.18
C PRO A 479 23.32 8.24 -56.68
N ILE A 480 22.60 8.90 -55.78
CA ILE A 480 21.98 10.21 -55.98
C ILE A 480 22.88 11.30 -55.37
N ASN A 481 23.28 11.12 -54.12
CA ASN A 481 24.28 11.93 -53.42
C ASN A 481 25.24 11.04 -52.63
N ILE A 482 26.46 11.54 -52.47
CA ILE A 482 27.49 10.93 -51.63
C ILE A 482 27.34 11.52 -50.22
N ASP A 483 27.73 10.75 -49.21
CA ASP A 483 27.86 11.21 -47.84
C ASP A 483 28.87 12.37 -47.72
N GLU A 484 28.57 13.32 -46.84
CA GLU A 484 29.39 14.53 -46.65
C GLU A 484 29.43 14.95 -45.18
N VAL A 485 30.62 15.25 -44.68
CA VAL A 485 30.88 15.76 -43.32
C VAL A 485 31.49 17.16 -43.42
N GLU A 486 30.80 18.15 -42.86
CA GLU A 486 31.28 19.53 -42.80
C GLU A 486 31.72 19.86 -41.36
N ILE A 487 33.01 20.12 -41.17
CA ILE A 487 33.66 20.36 -39.87
C ILE A 487 34.40 21.71 -39.81
N SER A 488 34.29 22.55 -40.84
CA SER A 488 34.97 23.85 -40.87
C SER A 488 34.67 24.73 -39.65
N GLU A 489 33.43 24.74 -39.17
CA GLU A 489 33.04 25.50 -37.97
C GLU A 489 33.65 24.98 -36.66
N LEU A 490 34.15 23.73 -36.63
CA LEU A 490 34.84 23.18 -35.46
C LEU A 490 36.26 23.77 -35.32
N GLU A 491 36.95 24.00 -36.44
CA GLU A 491 38.25 24.68 -36.45
C GLU A 491 38.12 26.17 -36.03
N GLU A 492 37.01 26.80 -36.38
CA GLU A 492 36.67 28.15 -35.93
C GLU A 492 36.41 28.20 -34.42
N LEU A 493 35.68 27.22 -33.87
CA LEU A 493 35.48 27.09 -32.43
C LEU A 493 36.81 26.98 -31.66
N GLU A 494 37.75 26.15 -32.13
CA GLU A 494 39.08 26.04 -31.51
C GLU A 494 39.80 27.39 -31.50
N THR A 495 39.76 28.10 -32.62
CA THR A 495 40.43 29.40 -32.79
C THR A 495 39.84 30.46 -31.86
N ASP A 496 38.52 30.49 -31.72
CA ASP A 496 37.81 31.40 -30.82
C ASP A 496 38.17 31.10 -29.36
N ILE A 497 38.15 29.83 -28.94
CA ILE A 497 38.56 29.41 -27.59
C ILE A 497 40.00 29.85 -27.31
N TYR A 498 40.95 29.63 -28.22
CA TYR A 498 42.32 30.07 -28.03
C TYR A 498 42.47 31.58 -27.92
N THR A 499 41.72 32.33 -28.74
CA THR A 499 41.74 33.79 -28.71
C THR A 499 41.23 34.32 -27.37
N TYR A 500 40.15 33.73 -26.84
CA TYR A 500 39.63 34.08 -25.52
C TYR A 500 40.60 33.71 -24.41
N VAL A 501 41.23 32.54 -24.47
CA VAL A 501 42.21 32.14 -23.46
C VAL A 501 43.45 33.05 -23.48
N GLU A 502 43.92 33.48 -24.65
CA GLU A 502 45.09 34.36 -24.76
C GLU A 502 44.79 35.79 -24.31
N HIS A 503 43.59 36.32 -24.60
CA HIS A 503 43.24 37.71 -24.31
C HIS A 503 42.64 37.91 -22.91
N ASP A 504 41.77 37.01 -22.46
CA ASP A 504 40.96 37.19 -21.25
C ASP A 504 41.46 36.35 -20.06
N MET A 505 42.32 35.37 -20.31
CA MET A 505 42.90 34.46 -19.32
C MET A 505 44.44 34.51 -19.38
N PRO A 506 45.08 35.66 -19.06
CA PRO A 506 46.54 35.78 -19.04
C PRO A 506 47.16 34.79 -18.05
N GLU A 507 48.33 34.25 -18.38
CA GLU A 507 49.03 33.25 -17.57
C GLU A 507 49.54 33.85 -16.25
N VAL A 508 49.22 33.21 -15.13
CA VAL A 508 49.67 33.63 -13.79
C VAL A 508 50.30 32.47 -13.03
N ASP A 509 51.59 32.59 -12.71
CA ASP A 509 52.31 31.57 -11.93
C ASP A 509 51.89 31.58 -10.45
N GLU A 510 51.90 30.41 -9.78
CA GLU A 510 51.59 30.31 -8.35
C GLU A 510 52.51 31.19 -7.47
N ASP A 511 53.78 31.35 -7.87
CA ASP A 511 54.76 32.19 -7.17
C ASP A 511 54.44 33.70 -7.24
N GLU A 512 53.54 34.10 -8.15
CA GLU A 512 53.06 35.47 -8.32
C GLU A 512 51.82 35.77 -7.46
N ILE A 513 51.25 34.77 -6.79
CA ILE A 513 50.07 34.92 -5.93
C ILE A 513 50.47 34.90 -4.46
N ALA A 514 49.88 35.80 -3.68
CA ALA A 514 50.17 35.87 -2.26
C ALA A 514 49.59 34.68 -1.47
N SER A 515 50.37 34.17 -0.51
CA SER A 515 49.96 33.11 0.42
C SER A 515 48.97 33.57 1.50
N PHE A 516 48.41 34.78 1.39
CA PHE A 516 47.45 35.34 2.33
C PHE A 516 46.16 35.79 1.61
N PRO A 517 45.00 35.68 2.28
CA PRO A 517 43.73 35.96 1.64
C PRO A 517 43.49 37.47 1.49
N CYS A 518 42.73 37.84 0.47
CA CYS A 518 42.25 39.20 0.27
C CYS A 518 41.36 39.66 1.43
N GLU A 519 41.55 40.90 1.89
CA GLU A 519 40.80 41.50 3.00
C GLU A 519 39.29 41.62 2.73
N GLN A 520 38.89 41.69 1.46
CA GLN A 520 37.48 41.87 1.07
C GLN A 520 36.77 40.55 0.73
N CYS A 521 37.36 39.71 -0.14
CA CYS A 521 36.70 38.50 -0.64
C CYS A 521 37.21 37.20 0.02
N ASN A 522 38.24 37.27 0.86
CA ASN A 522 38.86 36.14 1.54
C ASN A 522 39.41 35.04 0.60
N LYS A 523 39.56 35.32 -0.70
CA LYS A 523 40.22 34.45 -1.69
C LYS A 523 41.73 34.73 -1.75
N TYR A 524 42.53 33.71 -2.04
CA TYR A 524 43.98 33.77 -2.18
C TYR A 524 44.36 34.09 -3.63
N THR A 525 44.08 35.32 -4.06
CA THR A 525 44.23 35.74 -5.46
C THR A 525 44.91 37.11 -5.57
N ILE A 526 45.73 37.48 -4.58
CA ILE A 526 46.41 38.79 -4.54
C ILE A 526 47.65 38.71 -5.40
N ASN A 527 47.77 39.62 -6.38
CA ASN A 527 48.94 39.69 -7.24
C ASN A 527 50.18 40.25 -6.52
N LEU A 528 51.33 39.59 -6.69
CA LEU A 528 52.64 39.99 -6.20
C LEU A 528 53.63 40.38 -7.31
N SER A 529 53.31 40.06 -8.56
CA SER A 529 54.18 40.31 -9.71
C SER A 529 53.94 41.70 -10.32
N GLU A 530 54.98 42.29 -10.92
CA GLU A 530 54.85 43.48 -11.77
C GLU A 530 54.70 43.09 -13.25
N ASP A 531 54.89 41.80 -13.58
CA ASP A 531 55.06 41.32 -14.95
C ASP A 531 53.72 40.95 -15.62
N ASN A 532 52.66 40.72 -14.84
CA ASN A 532 51.38 40.18 -15.30
C ASN A 532 50.28 41.25 -15.43
N GLU A 533 50.51 42.39 -16.11
CA GLU A 533 49.54 43.48 -16.40
C GLU A 533 48.70 44.07 -15.23
N PHE A 534 48.76 43.50 -14.03
CA PHE A 534 47.95 43.84 -12.86
C PHE A 534 48.81 44.56 -11.81
N ASP A 535 48.23 45.56 -11.14
CA ASP A 535 48.93 46.28 -10.09
C ASP A 535 49.21 45.38 -8.87
N ILE A 536 50.43 45.49 -8.31
CA ILE A 536 50.83 44.77 -7.09
C ILE A 536 49.84 45.02 -5.95
N GLY A 537 49.45 43.94 -5.28
CA GLY A 537 48.50 43.95 -4.17
C GLY A 537 47.04 43.93 -4.60
N THR A 538 46.75 44.00 -5.90
CA THR A 538 45.38 43.89 -6.39
C THR A 538 44.91 42.45 -6.33
N CYS A 539 43.75 42.22 -5.72
CA CYS A 539 43.08 40.91 -5.78
C CYS A 539 42.51 40.69 -7.18
N LEU A 540 42.93 39.62 -7.84
CA LEU A 540 42.56 39.30 -9.23
C LEU A 540 41.06 39.01 -9.38
N SER A 541 40.43 38.41 -8.37
CA SER A 541 38.99 38.09 -8.35
C SER A 541 38.10 39.31 -8.06
N CYS A 542 38.38 40.10 -7.02
CA CYS A 542 37.48 41.21 -6.63
C CYS A 542 38.01 42.63 -6.95
N LYS A 543 39.19 42.72 -7.58
CA LYS A 543 39.91 43.96 -7.92
C LYS A 543 40.20 44.90 -6.74
N HIS A 544 40.07 44.41 -5.50
CA HIS A 544 40.37 45.19 -4.30
C HIS A 544 41.88 45.35 -4.11
N PRO A 545 42.39 46.56 -3.81
CA PRO A 545 43.79 46.77 -3.47
C PRO A 545 44.07 46.30 -2.03
N ASN A 546 44.98 45.34 -1.87
CA ASN A 546 45.43 44.81 -0.58
C ASN A 546 46.83 45.34 -0.27
N HIS A 547 47.13 45.48 1.01
CA HIS A 547 48.46 45.88 1.44
C HIS A 547 49.45 44.72 1.31
N VAL A 548 50.50 44.91 0.52
CA VAL A 548 51.62 43.95 0.40
C VAL A 548 52.88 44.55 1.02
N GLY A 549 53.46 43.80 1.96
CA GLY A 549 54.63 44.23 2.72
C GLY A 549 55.88 44.35 1.85
N ARG A 550 56.71 45.36 2.16
CA ARG A 550 58.02 45.54 1.50
C ARG A 550 59.17 45.22 2.42
N CYS A 551 60.23 44.64 1.86
CA CYS A 551 61.44 44.32 2.59
C CYS A 551 62.11 45.59 3.13
N ILE A 552 62.46 45.63 4.42
CA ILE A 552 63.10 46.80 5.03
C ILE A 552 64.50 47.13 4.46
N MET A 553 65.19 46.13 3.91
CA MET A 553 66.57 46.27 3.44
C MET A 553 66.64 46.62 1.96
N CYS A 554 65.95 45.86 1.10
CA CYS A 554 66.02 46.01 -0.36
C CYS A 554 64.74 46.56 -0.99
N ARG A 555 63.68 46.79 -0.21
CA ARG A 555 62.34 47.21 -0.65
C ARG A 555 61.63 46.28 -1.65
N LYS A 556 62.20 45.10 -1.95
CA LYS A 556 61.50 44.05 -2.71
C LYS A 556 60.21 43.64 -2.00
N ILE A 557 59.23 43.25 -2.80
CA ILE A 557 57.94 42.73 -2.33
C ILE A 557 58.17 41.47 -1.50
N VAL A 558 57.43 41.34 -0.40
CA VAL A 558 57.43 40.16 0.46
C VAL A 558 56.00 39.63 0.48
N ASP A 559 55.87 38.31 0.35
CA ASP A 559 54.61 37.59 0.52
C ASP A 559 54.13 37.64 1.99
N SER A 560 53.64 38.81 2.40
CA SER A 560 53.07 39.08 3.72
C SER A 560 52.31 40.41 3.73
N PRO A 561 51.21 40.54 4.49
CA PRO A 561 50.51 41.81 4.64
C PRO A 561 51.25 42.82 5.55
N LYS A 562 52.33 42.41 6.22
CA LYS A 562 53.05 43.24 7.20
C LYS A 562 54.30 43.88 6.61
N ASP A 563 54.42 45.18 6.80
CA ASP A 563 55.71 45.86 6.68
C ASP A 563 56.66 45.47 7.81
N ASN A 564 57.96 45.46 7.52
CA ASN A 564 59.08 45.13 8.41
C ASN A 564 59.63 43.71 8.40
N LEU A 565 59.40 42.96 7.32
CA LEU A 565 60.03 41.66 7.11
C LEU A 565 61.31 41.78 6.29
N VAL A 566 62.28 40.92 6.56
CA VAL A 566 63.49 40.77 5.73
C VAL A 566 63.23 39.65 4.74
N CYS A 567 63.32 39.92 3.44
CA CYS A 567 63.15 38.89 2.40
C CYS A 567 64.23 37.80 2.52
N SER A 568 63.97 36.63 1.93
CA SER A 568 64.89 35.49 1.87
C SER A 568 66.30 35.88 1.40
N ASP A 569 66.40 36.72 0.37
CA ASP A 569 67.69 37.23 -0.18
C ASP A 569 68.45 38.14 0.80
N CYS A 570 67.76 38.93 1.63
CA CYS A 570 68.40 39.81 2.60
C CYS A 570 68.68 39.09 3.93
N LYS A 571 67.98 37.99 4.22
CA LYS A 571 68.27 37.12 5.38
C LYS A 571 69.60 36.39 5.23
N THR A 572 70.04 36.07 4.01
CA THR A 572 71.37 35.50 3.74
C THR A 572 72.51 36.50 3.91
N TRP A 573 72.26 37.82 3.83
CA TRP A 573 73.24 38.88 4.11
C TRP A 573 73.40 39.21 5.61
N LEU A 574 72.46 38.73 6.43
CA LEU A 574 72.48 38.86 7.90
C LEU A 574 73.05 37.62 8.61
N LYS A 575 73.53 36.62 7.86
CA LYS A 575 74.17 35.40 8.35
C LYS A 575 75.69 35.46 8.28
#